data_AF-A0A971Y088-F1
#
_entry.id   AF-A0A971Y088-F1
#
_cell.length_a   1.000
_cell.length_b   1.000
_cell.length_c   1.000
_cell.angle_alpha   90.00
_cell.angle_beta   90.00
_cell.angle_gamma   90.00
#
_symmetry.space_group_name_H-M   'P 1'
#
loop_
_entity.id
_entity.type
_entity.pdbx_description
1 polymer ?
#
loop_
_entity_poly.entity_id
_entity_poly.type
_entity_poly.pdbx_seq_one_letter_code
_entity_poly.pdbx_strand_id
1 'polypeptide(L)' 'MNKIIQRKDLAPSLIQFIVDAPLIARRAQPGQFIILKVREEGERIPLT' A
#
# COMPACT_ATOMS: atom_id res chain seq x y z
N MET A 1 -0.56 -11.70 5.41
CA MET A 1 -0.79 -10.99 4.13
C MET A 1 -1.87 -9.95 4.37
N ASN A 2 -1.63 -8.70 3.97
CA ASN A 2 -2.61 -7.62 4.15
C ASN A 2 -3.63 -7.65 3.00
N LYS A 3 -4.91 -7.44 3.31
CA LYS A 3 -6.01 -7.56 2.32
C LYS A 3 -6.25 -6.21 1.62
N ILE A 4 -6.48 -6.21 0.32
CA ILE A 4 -7.00 -5.03 -0.39
C ILE A 4 -8.50 -4.93 -0.12
N ILE A 5 -8.95 -3.87 0.54
CA ILE A 5 -10.37 -3.63 0.84
C ILE A 5 -11.04 -2.78 -0.24
N GLN A 6 -10.29 -1.96 -0.96
CA GLN A 6 -10.79 -1.18 -2.08
C GLN A 6 -9.70 -0.96 -3.13
N ARG A 7 -10.11 -0.94 -4.40
CA ARG A 7 -9.32 -0.48 -5.55
C ARG A 7 -10.14 0.56 -6.31
N LYS A 8 -9.53 1.69 -6.63
CA LYS A 8 -10.16 2.75 -7.42
C LYS A 8 -9.17 3.28 -8.44
N ASP A 9 -9.54 3.26 -9.72
CA ASP A 9 -8.77 3.92 -10.77
C ASP A 9 -9.09 5.42 -10.73
N LEU A 10 -8.07 6.25 -10.50
CA LEU A 10 -8.21 7.71 -10.42
C LEU A 10 -7.92 8.39 -11.76
N ALA A 11 -7.02 7.80 -12.56
CA ALA A 11 -6.66 8.20 -13.92
C ALA A 11 -6.08 6.96 -14.66
N PRO A 12 -5.85 7.02 -15.99
CA PRO A 12 -5.39 5.85 -16.77
C PRO A 12 -4.15 5.13 -16.24
N SER A 13 -3.28 5.82 -15.50
CA SER A 13 -2.06 5.24 -14.90
C SER A 13 -1.94 5.50 -13.40
N LEU A 14 -3.05 5.87 -12.74
CA LEU A 14 -3.08 6.17 -11.30
C LEU A 14 -4.18 5.37 -10.63
N ILE A 15 -3.80 4.49 -9.71
CA ILE A 15 -4.72 3.60 -9.00
C ILE A 15 -4.53 3.80 -7.50
N GLN A 16 -5.62 4.03 -6.80
CA GLN A 16 -5.66 4.07 -5.35
C GLN A 16 -6.06 2.71 -4.78
N PHE A 17 -5.30 2.23 -3.82
CA PHE A 17 -5.63 1.04 -3.03
C PHE A 17 -5.90 1.43 -1.59
N ILE A 18 -6.90 0.81 -0.98
CA ILE A 18 -7.06 0.80 0.47
C ILE A 18 -6.73 -0.61 0.94
N VAL A 19 -5.82 -0.72 1.89
CA VAL A 19 -5.27 -1.98 2.38
C VAL A 19 -5.52 -2.11 3.88
N ASP A 20 -6.01 -3.27 4.31
CA ASP A 20 -6.21 -3.61 5.71
C ASP A 20 -4.86 -3.97 6.36
N ALA A 21 -4.28 -2.98 7.05
CA ALA A 21 -3.00 -3.07 7.75
C ALA A 21 -3.06 -2.29 9.09
N PRO A 22 -3.79 -2.77 10.10
CA PRO A 22 -4.14 -1.99 11.29
C PRO A 22 -2.93 -1.58 12.14
N LEU A 23 -1.86 -2.37 12.16
CA LEU A 23 -0.64 -2.05 12.91
C LEU A 23 0.13 -0.87 12.30
N ILE A 24 0.10 -0.75 10.97
CA ILE A 24 0.72 0.37 10.24
C ILE A 24 -0.18 1.59 10.37
N ALA A 25 -1.48 1.44 10.08
CA ALA A 25 -2.46 2.53 10.13
C ALA A 25 -2.50 3.24 11.48
N ARG A 26 -2.39 2.50 12.59
CA ARG A 26 -2.37 3.07 13.95
C ARG A 26 -1.11 3.88 14.28
N ARG A 27 -0.01 3.67 13.56
CA ARG A 27 1.31 4.25 13.87
C ARG A 27 1.79 5.27 12.83
N ALA A 28 1.20 5.27 11.64
CA ALA A 28 1.60 6.13 10.54
C ALA A 28 1.55 7.61 10.92
N GLN A 29 2.61 8.34 10.56
CA GLN A 29 2.78 9.79 10.74
C GLN A 29 3.10 10.45 9.39
N PRO A 30 2.86 11.77 9.24
CA PRO A 30 3.22 12.50 8.02
C PRO A 30 4.69 12.33 7.66
N GLY A 31 4.96 12.14 6.36
CA GLY A 31 6.32 11.93 5.83
C GLY A 31 6.84 10.49 5.91
N GLN A 32 6.11 9.57 6.54
CA GLN A 32 6.42 8.14 6.49
C GLN A 32 5.88 7.49 5.22
N PHE A 33 6.48 6.35 4.88
CA PHE A 33 6.09 5.50 3.76
C PHE A 33 6.22 4.03 4.15
N ILE A 34 5.64 3.14 3.35
CA ILE A 34 5.77 1.69 3.49
C ILE A 34 6.70 1.10 2.43
N ILE A 35 7.24 -0.08 2.70
CA ILE A 35 7.85 -0.93 1.68
C ILE A 35 6.86 -2.02 1.30
N LEU A 36 6.43 -2.02 0.04
CA LEU A 36 5.53 -3.02 -0.53
C LEU A 36 6.34 -4.12 -1.24
N LYS A 37 5.94 -5.37 -1.05
CA LYS A 37 6.40 -6.53 -1.83
C LYS A 37 5.17 -7.34 -2.25
N VAL A 38 4.97 -7.52 -3.56
CA VAL A 38 3.73 -8.10 -4.12
C VAL A 38 3.78 -9.63 -4.21
N ARG A 39 4.96 -10.20 -4.46
CA ARG A 39 5.21 -11.64 -4.61
C ARG A 39 6.46 -12.04 -3.83
N GLU A 40 6.67 -13.32 -3.58
CA GLU A 40 7.80 -13.78 -2.76
C GLU A 40 9.16 -13.41 -3.38
N GLU A 41 9.30 -13.61 -4.69
CA GLU A 41 10.45 -13.27 -5.52
C GLU A 41 10.40 -11.83 -6.07
N GLY A 42 9.36 -11.07 -5.69
CA GLY A 42 9.16 -9.71 -6.17
C GLY A 42 10.08 -8.70 -5.49
N GLU A 43 10.32 -7.59 -6.18
CA GLU A 43 11.09 -6.47 -5.62
C GLU A 43 10.37 -5.74 -4.49
N ARG A 44 11.15 -5.06 -3.66
CA ARG A 44 10.67 -4.22 -2.56
C ARG A 44 10.62 -2.78 -3.04
N ILE A 45 9.42 -2.21 -3.14
CA ILE A 45 9.21 -0.84 -3.64
C ILE A 45 8.67 0.06 -2.52
N PRO A 46 9.19 1.29 -2.38
CA PRO A 46 8.64 2.27 -1.44
C PRO A 46 7.36 2.90 -1.99
N LEU A 47 6.31 3.00 -1.18
CA LEU A 47 5.06 3.70 -1.49
C LEU A 47 4.56 4.47 -0.28
N THR A 48 3.96 5.63 -0.53
CA THR A 48 3.34 6.48 0.50
C THR A 48 1.87 6.10 0.68
#